data_AF-A0AAN9V3P8-F1
#
_entry.id   AF-A0AAN9V3P8-F1
#
_cell.length_a   1.000
_cell.length_b   1.000
_cell.length_c   1.000
_cell.angle_alpha   90.00
_cell.angle_beta   90.00
_cell.angle_gamma   90.00
#
_symmetry.space_group_name_H-M   'P 1'
#
loop_
_entity.id
_entity.type
_entity.pdbx_description
1 polymer ?
#
loop_
_entity_poly.entity_id
_entity_poly.type
_entity_poly.pdbx_seq_one_letter_code
_entity_poly.pdbx_strand_id
1 'polypeptide(L)'
;MLHLFCTADFVARGMVEAVRTQPGRAHSQVHVVANAVLRQAAPVFADVTPLAKGGEPHRWRATLVLPARCGAAHGPGEFLFLGRLQLGQPALACAPQLHHWAMVRAAALQEGRGKCSLDT
;
A
#
# COMPACT_ATOMS: atom_id res chain seq x y z
N MET A 1 -8.60 -9.84 -1.09
CA MET A 1 -7.43 -9.10 -1.60
C MET A 1 -7.61 -8.69 -3.07
N LEU A 2 -7.89 -9.62 -3.99
CA LEU A 2 -8.12 -9.34 -5.42
C LEU A 2 -9.21 -8.27 -5.68
N HIS A 3 -10.38 -8.43 -5.06
CA HIS A 3 -11.45 -7.44 -5.16
C HIS A 3 -11.04 -6.05 -4.65
N LEU A 4 -10.21 -6.01 -3.58
CA LEU A 4 -9.74 -4.75 -3.01
C LEU A 4 -8.79 -4.05 -3.99
N PHE A 5 -7.91 -4.77 -4.67
CA PHE A 5 -7.07 -4.19 -5.73
C PHE A 5 -7.91 -3.46 -6.79
N CYS A 6 -8.96 -4.12 -7.28
CA CYS A 6 -9.80 -3.54 -8.33
C CYS A 6 -10.56 -2.28 -7.88
N THR A 7 -10.92 -2.23 -6.59
CA THR A 7 -11.84 -1.23 -6.04
C THR A 7 -11.16 -0.26 -5.06
N ALA A 8 -9.83 -0.32 -4.95
CA ALA A 8 -9.06 0.56 -4.11
C ALA A 8 -9.00 1.96 -4.72
N ASP A 9 -9.09 2.97 -3.85
CA ASP A 9 -8.87 4.37 -4.22
C ASP A 9 -7.38 4.64 -4.44
N PHE A 10 -6.51 3.89 -3.76
CA PHE A 10 -5.07 3.95 -3.99
C PHE A 10 -4.39 2.59 -3.91
N VAL A 11 -3.37 2.43 -4.75
CA VAL A 11 -2.51 1.26 -4.86
C VAL A 11 -1.07 1.74 -5.00
N ALA A 12 -0.18 1.31 -4.11
CA ALA A 12 1.25 1.62 -4.20
C ALA A 12 2.11 0.45 -3.73
N ARG A 13 3.33 0.39 -4.26
CA ARG A 13 4.37 -0.54 -3.84
C ARG A 13 5.43 0.21 -3.05
N GLY A 14 5.91 -0.39 -1.95
CA GLY A 14 6.92 0.25 -1.12
C GLY A 14 7.24 -0.46 0.17
N MET A 15 7.82 0.28 1.11
CA MET A 15 8.30 -0.22 2.40
C MET A 15 7.64 0.53 3.56
N VAL A 16 7.52 -0.13 4.70
CA VAL A 16 7.07 0.48 5.95
C VAL A 16 8.29 1.08 6.66
N GLU A 17 8.30 2.41 6.81
CA GLU A 17 9.39 3.12 7.50
C GLU A 17 9.17 3.14 9.01
N ALA A 18 7.93 3.32 9.45
CA ALA A 18 7.60 3.36 10.87
C ALA A 18 6.15 2.93 11.12
N VAL A 19 5.92 2.35 12.29
CA VAL A 19 4.60 1.98 12.78
C VAL A 19 4.37 2.63 14.15
N ARG A 20 3.25 3.31 14.30
CA ARG A 20 2.77 3.85 15.58
C ARG A 20 1.48 3.15 15.97
N THR A 21 1.56 2.30 16.99
CA THR A 21 0.41 1.61 17.58
C THR A 21 0.29 2.03 19.03
N GLN A 22 -0.89 2.47 19.44
CA GLN A 22 -1.18 2.84 20.83
C GLN A 22 -1.99 1.73 21.51
N PRO A 23 -1.70 1.37 22.77
CA PRO A 23 -2.52 0.44 23.54
C PRO A 23 -3.99 0.93 23.58
N GLY A 24 -4.92 0.02 23.35
CA GLY A 24 -6.36 0.32 23.34
C GLY A 24 -6.90 0.98 22.06
N ARG A 25 -6.05 1.32 21.07
CA ARG A 25 -6.51 1.88 19.79
C ARG A 25 -6.80 0.77 18.78
N ALA A 26 -7.96 0.87 18.12
CA ALA A 26 -8.37 -0.10 17.10
C ALA A 26 -7.53 -0.06 15.81
N HIS A 27 -6.79 1.03 15.58
CA HIS A 27 -6.01 1.27 14.37
C HIS A 27 -4.58 1.69 14.70
N SER A 28 -3.65 1.20 13.89
CA SER A 28 -2.26 1.61 13.85
C SER A 28 -2.05 2.63 12.73
N GLN A 29 -1.14 3.57 12.95
CA GLN A 29 -0.66 4.48 11.92
C GLN A 29 0.65 3.96 11.36
N VAL A 30 0.80 3.95 10.03
CA VAL A 30 2.01 3.51 9.35
C VAL A 30 2.52 4.60 8.43
N HIS A 31 3.81 4.87 8.53
CA HIS A 31 4.53 5.75 7.62
C HIS A 31 5.22 4.88 6.59
N VAL A 32 5.00 5.17 5.32
CA VAL A 32 5.49 4.35 4.22
C VAL A 32 6.25 5.20 3.21
N VAL A 33 7.22 4.57 2.57
CA VAL A 33 7.89 5.08 1.39
C VAL A 33 7.55 4.18 0.21
N ALA A 34 6.92 4.76 -0.81
CA ALA A 34 6.59 4.07 -2.06
C ALA A 34 7.66 4.33 -3.11
N ASN A 35 7.98 3.29 -3.88
CA ASN A 35 8.82 3.35 -5.07
C ASN A 35 8.00 3.25 -6.37
N ALA A 36 6.70 2.96 -6.26
CA ALA A 36 5.75 3.04 -7.37
C ALA A 36 4.35 3.32 -6.82
N VAL A 37 3.68 4.33 -7.38
CA VAL A 37 2.26 4.61 -7.14
C VAL A 37 1.49 4.15 -8.37
N LEU A 38 0.78 3.04 -8.26
CA LEU A 38 0.06 2.40 -9.37
C LEU A 38 -1.32 3.03 -9.60
N ARG A 39 -1.94 3.54 -8.54
CA ARG A 39 -3.23 4.24 -8.57
C ARG A 39 -3.35 5.18 -7.38
N GLN A 40 -3.93 6.35 -7.58
CA GLN A 40 -4.43 7.20 -6.49
C GLN A 40 -5.57 8.10 -6.99
N ALA A 41 -6.76 7.98 -6.41
CA ALA A 41 -7.92 8.79 -6.73
C ALA A 41 -7.85 10.20 -6.11
N ALA A 42 -7.00 10.38 -5.10
CA ALA A 42 -6.67 11.64 -4.44
C ALA A 42 -5.18 11.62 -4.04
N PRO A 43 -4.54 12.76 -3.74
CA PRO A 43 -3.11 12.83 -3.45
C PRO A 43 -2.78 12.28 -2.04
N VAL A 44 -2.75 10.94 -1.93
CA VAL A 44 -2.37 10.23 -0.69
C VAL A 44 -0.84 10.12 -0.58
N PHE A 45 -0.17 9.92 -1.71
CA PHE A 45 1.27 9.75 -1.80
C PHE A 45 1.92 11.03 -2.31
N ALA A 46 2.66 11.72 -1.43
CA ALA A 46 3.37 12.94 -1.78
C ALA A 46 4.72 12.60 -2.39
N ASP A 47 5.02 13.16 -3.58
CA ASP A 47 6.34 13.02 -4.21
C ASP A 47 7.38 13.78 -3.36
N VAL A 48 8.42 13.06 -2.93
CA VAL A 48 9.51 13.59 -2.12
C VAL A 48 10.85 13.43 -2.83
N THR A 49 10.82 13.15 -4.13
CA THR A 49 12.02 13.06 -4.96
C THR A 49 12.71 14.43 -4.95
N PRO A 50 14.01 14.52 -4.59
CA PRO A 50 14.72 15.78 -4.64
C PRO A 50 14.64 16.39 -6.05
N LEU A 51 14.23 17.66 -6.16
CA LEU A 51 14.24 18.40 -7.43
C LEU A 51 15.67 18.53 -8.01
N ALA A 52 16.69 18.30 -7.19
CA ALA A 52 18.08 18.46 -7.54
C ALA A 52 18.69 17.11 -7.95
N LYS A 53 19.00 16.99 -9.24
CA LYS A 53 19.76 15.94 -9.94
C LYS A 53 18.89 14.85 -10.57
N GLY A 54 18.67 15.02 -11.88
CA GLY A 54 18.09 13.99 -12.73
C GLY A 54 18.84 12.67 -12.59
N GLY A 55 18.10 11.60 -12.28
CA GLY A 55 18.64 10.25 -12.13
C GLY A 55 18.28 9.55 -10.83
N GLU A 56 17.77 10.25 -9.81
CA GLU A 56 17.24 9.56 -8.62
C GLU A 56 15.88 8.91 -8.91
N PRO A 57 15.65 7.66 -8.46
CA PRO A 57 14.36 7.01 -8.61
C PRO A 57 13.31 7.77 -7.83
N HIS A 58 12.12 7.91 -8.43
CA HIS A 58 11.01 8.59 -7.76
C HIS A 58 10.66 7.91 -6.44
N ARG A 59 10.44 8.72 -5.41
CA ARG A 59 9.98 8.28 -4.10
C ARG A 59 8.78 9.08 -3.66
N TRP A 60 7.81 8.38 -3.09
CA TRP A 60 6.66 9.01 -2.47
C TRP A 60 6.55 8.64 -1.01
N ARG A 61 6.04 9.54 -0.18
CA ARG A 61 5.72 9.25 1.23
C ARG A 61 4.23 9.36 1.46
N ALA A 62 3.72 8.50 2.34
CA ALA A 62 2.35 8.58 2.82
C ALA A 62 2.27 8.18 4.29
N THR A 63 1.26 8.70 4.97
CA THR A 63 0.84 8.24 6.29
C THR A 63 -0.51 7.56 6.15
N LEU A 64 -0.57 6.27 6.43
CA LEU A 64 -1.75 5.44 6.25
C LEU A 64 -2.23 4.93 7.62
N VAL A 65 -3.48 4.53 7.71
CA VAL A 65 -4.02 3.84 8.88
C VAL A 65 -4.44 2.42 8.53
N LEU A 66 -4.29 1.49 9.45
CA LEU A 66 -4.79 0.13 9.29
C LEU A 66 -5.26 -0.44 10.63
N PRO A 67 -6.13 -1.46 10.65
CA PRO A 67 -6.52 -2.13 11.88
C PRO A 67 -5.33 -2.70 12.65
N ALA A 68 -5.29 -2.50 13.97
CA ALA A 68 -4.18 -2.97 14.82
C ALA A 68 -3.99 -4.50 14.74
N ARG A 69 -5.09 -5.25 14.53
CA ARG A 69 -5.08 -6.71 14.33
C ARG A 69 -4.26 -7.18 13.11
N CYS A 70 -3.92 -6.29 12.17
CA CYS A 70 -3.05 -6.65 11.05
C CYS A 70 -1.59 -6.87 11.48
N GLY A 71 -1.22 -6.49 12.71
CA GLY A 71 0.13 -6.73 13.23
C GLY A 71 1.21 -6.02 12.43
N ALA A 72 0.94 -4.80 11.93
CA ALA A 72 1.94 -4.04 11.20
C ALA A 72 3.22 -3.89 12.02
N ALA A 73 4.33 -4.24 11.40
CA ALA A 73 5.66 -4.09 11.96
C ALA A 73 6.54 -3.35 10.96
N HIS A 74 7.50 -2.59 11.47
CA HIS A 74 8.60 -2.12 10.64
C HIS A 74 9.51 -3.32 10.37
N GLY A 75 10.11 -3.39 9.19
CA GLY A 75 11.00 -4.49 8.85
C GLY A 75 11.42 -4.49 7.39
N PRO A 76 12.41 -5.31 7.04
CA PRO A 76 12.79 -5.52 5.64
C PRO A 76 11.64 -6.19 4.91
N GLY A 77 11.25 -5.63 3.77
CA GLY A 77 10.19 -6.20 2.96
C GLY A 77 9.50 -5.16 2.10
N GLU A 78 9.11 -5.58 0.90
CA GLU A 78 8.29 -4.79 0.01
C GLU A 78 6.83 -5.20 0.19
N PHE A 79 5.95 -4.22 0.22
CA PHE A 79 4.52 -4.37 0.49
C PHE A 79 3.71 -3.76 -0.64
N LEU A 80 2.52 -4.31 -0.85
CA LEU A 80 1.51 -3.70 -1.70
C LEU A 80 0.47 -3.01 -0.81
N PHE A 81 0.46 -1.69 -0.82
CA PHE A 81 -0.49 -0.87 -0.08
C PHE A 81 -1.77 -0.72 -0.89
N LEU A 82 -2.82 -1.43 -0.46
CA LEU A 82 -4.16 -1.39 -1.04
C LEU A 82 -5.12 -0.73 -0.05
N GLY A 83 -5.69 0.41 -0.42
CA GLY A 83 -6.54 1.15 0.50
C GLY A 83 -7.62 2.00 -0.15
N ARG A 84 -8.45 2.54 0.73
CA ARG A 84 -9.57 3.41 0.40
C ARG A 84 -9.53 4.66 1.27
N LEU A 85 -10.18 5.71 0.79
CA LEU A 85 -10.41 6.92 1.57
C LEU A 85 -11.67 6.74 2.42
N GLN A 86 -11.49 6.61 3.72
CA GLN A 86 -12.58 6.59 4.70
C GLN A 86 -12.73 7.98 5.29
N LEU A 87 -13.73 8.74 4.83
CA LEU A 87 -13.94 10.13 5.25
C LEU A 87 -12.67 11.00 5.07
N GLY A 88 -11.97 10.81 3.94
CA GLY A 88 -10.71 11.50 3.63
C GLY A 88 -9.46 10.90 4.30
N GLN A 89 -9.61 9.93 5.20
CA GLN A 89 -8.48 9.23 5.81
C GLN A 89 -8.00 8.06 4.93
N PRO A 90 -6.71 7.96 4.60
CA PRO A 90 -6.18 6.87 3.79
C PRO A 90 -6.05 5.58 4.62
N ALA A 91 -7.05 4.71 4.50
CA ALA A 91 -7.18 3.49 5.28
C ALA A 91 -6.85 2.24 4.45
N LEU A 92 -6.01 1.38 4.98
CA LEU A 92 -5.70 0.05 4.47
C LEU A 92 -6.60 -1.00 5.12
N ALA A 93 -6.90 -2.08 4.39
CA ALA A 93 -7.52 -3.26 5.00
C ALA A 93 -6.50 -4.01 5.87
N CYS A 94 -5.47 -4.55 5.23
CA CYS A 94 -4.15 -4.93 5.76
C CYS A 94 -3.19 -4.86 4.55
N ALA A 95 -1.87 -4.80 4.76
CA ALA A 95 -0.89 -4.75 3.67
C ALA A 95 -0.20 -6.11 3.49
N PRO A 96 -0.43 -6.85 2.39
CA PRO A 96 0.35 -8.05 2.09
C PRO A 96 1.78 -7.67 1.73
N GLN A 97 2.72 -8.58 2.02
CA GLN A 97 4.03 -8.53 1.39
C GLN A 97 3.88 -8.78 -0.12
N LEU A 98 4.76 -8.18 -0.93
CA LEU A 98 4.64 -8.20 -2.38
C LEU A 98 4.69 -9.62 -2.94
N HIS A 99 5.52 -10.51 -2.38
CA HIS A 99 5.59 -11.90 -2.84
C HIS A 99 4.29 -12.66 -2.56
N HIS A 100 3.61 -12.39 -1.43
CA HIS A 100 2.29 -12.95 -1.14
C HIS A 100 1.24 -12.46 -2.14
N TRP A 101 1.29 -11.18 -2.52
CA TRP A 101 0.43 -10.66 -3.58
C TRP A 101 0.70 -11.37 -4.91
N ALA A 102 1.97 -11.54 -5.30
CA ALA A 102 2.33 -12.21 -6.55
C ALA A 102 1.75 -13.64 -6.63
N MET A 103 1.83 -14.41 -5.55
CA MET A 103 1.23 -15.74 -5.48
C MET A 103 -0.30 -15.69 -5.66
N VAL A 104 -0.98 -14.80 -4.94
CA VAL A 104 -2.45 -14.66 -5.02
C VAL A 104 -2.89 -14.18 -6.41
N ARG A 105 -2.15 -13.27 -7.02
CA ARG A 105 -2.38 -12.79 -8.39
C ARG A 105 -2.21 -13.91 -9.41
N ALA A 106 -1.11 -14.66 -9.32
CA ALA A 106 -0.83 -15.76 -10.25
C ALA A 106 -1.94 -16.83 -10.20
N ALA A 107 -2.33 -17.26 -9.00
CA ALA A 107 -3.43 -18.21 -8.81
C ALA A 107 -4.75 -17.69 -9.43
N ALA A 108 -5.08 -16.42 -9.18
CA ALA A 108 -6.30 -15.82 -9.73
C ALA A 108 -6.33 -15.76 -11.26
N LEU A 109 -5.18 -15.50 -11.89
CA LEU A 109 -5.05 -15.46 -13.34
C LEU A 109 -5.18 -16.87 -13.95
N GLN A 110 -4.57 -17.88 -13.31
CA GLN A 110 -4.69 -19.29 -13.75
C GLN A 110 -6.13 -19.80 -13.67
N GLU A 111 -6.87 -19.41 -12.64
CA GLU A 111 -8.26 -19.83 -12.43
C GLU A 111 -9.30 -18.99 -13.21
N GLY A 112 -8.86 -17.99 -13.99
CA GLY A 112 -9.76 -17.07 -14.69
C GLY A 112 -10.60 -16.19 -13.75
N ARG A 113 -10.17 -16.00 -12.49
CA ARG A 113 -10.87 -15.22 -11.46
C ARG A 113 -10.43 -13.75 -11.39
N GLY A 114 -9.68 -13.28 -12.39
CA GLY A 114 -9.30 -11.88 -12.52
C GLY A 114 -10.53 -10.99 -12.68
N LYS A 115 -10.91 -10.27 -11.61
CA LYS A 115 -12.06 -9.34 -11.64
C LYS A 115 -11.75 -8.00 -12.32
N CYS A 116 -10.47 -7.72 -12.59
CA CYS A 116 -9.97 -6.55 -13.31
C CYS A 116 -8.53 -6.83 -13.81
N SER A 117 -7.92 -5.88 -14.53
CA SER A 117 -6.48 -5.93 -14.84
C SER A 117 -5.66 -5.84 -13.56
N LEU A 118 -4.88 -6.87 -13.26
CA LEU A 118 -4.08 -6.99 -12.04
C LEU A 118 -2.62 -6.58 -12.26
N ASP A 119 -2.34 -5.70 -13.21
CA ASP A 119 -0.97 -5.30 -13.54
C ASP A 119 -0.39 -4.43 -12.42
N THR A 120 0.76 -4.86 -11.90
CA THR A 120 1.46 -4.28 -10.75
C THR A 120 2.95 -4.24 -11.00
#